data_AF-A0A1N7L260-F1
#
_entry.id   AF-A0A1N7L260-F1
#
_cell.length_a   1.000
_cell.length_b   1.000
_cell.length_c   1.000
_cell.angle_alpha   90.00
_cell.angle_beta   90.00
_cell.angle_gamma   90.00
#
_symmetry.space_group_name_H-M   'P 1'
#
loop_
_entity.id
_entity.type
_entity.pdbx_description
1 polymer ?
#
loop_
_entity_poly.entity_id
_entity_poly.type
_entity_poly.pdbx_seq_one_letter_code
_entity_poly.pdbx_strand_id
1 'polypeptide(L)'
;MLIMRKYTILALFPLLLSCKKEKPASTTSVEAKTQKTDSIKVNEIEYQLDKNTVFGVYQLTDKDIAICMPVQFGYDDLPLSKKYENFLAKDSLPWIYGKDMKDYKYYDTLSVDRLIYNKRFEDIFKKEMKDSYFVYGTQSFQECKIKRVVFQSTECGNDYIAYILNVDKSQIGHPLIASEKEIPLKYENDYKEINKTIKKSAAKESTENNYGFGNYNPLVYGNYKNLYFTYYDDFKWYNKKSGSNCQFPERAIFELDSKGKAKMLWSSEMDLLGLPCL
;
A
#
# COMPACT_ATOMS: atom_id res chain seq x y z
N MET A 1 44.79 51.28 6.36
CA MET A 1 45.90 50.32 6.32
C MET A 1 45.33 49.00 5.77
N LEU A 2 45.45 48.79 4.46
CA LEU A 2 45.01 47.58 3.77
C LEU A 2 46.01 46.45 4.04
N ILE A 3 45.53 45.26 4.39
CA ILE A 3 46.31 44.02 4.28
C ILE A 3 45.52 43.03 3.42
N MET A 4 46.23 42.53 2.41
CA MET A 4 45.75 41.80 1.24
C MET A 4 45.43 40.32 1.51
N ARG A 5 44.40 39.86 0.78
CA ARG A 5 44.20 38.57 0.09
C ARG A 5 45.21 37.43 0.34
N LYS A 6 44.68 36.23 0.58
CA LYS A 6 45.18 34.99 -0.04
C LYS A 6 44.00 34.18 -0.59
N TYR A 7 43.92 34.11 -1.92
CA TYR A 7 43.07 33.17 -2.66
C TYR A 7 43.89 31.90 -2.87
N THR A 8 43.35 30.76 -2.46
CA THR A 8 43.91 29.45 -2.83
C THR A 8 43.20 29.00 -4.11
N ILE A 9 43.88 29.18 -5.23
CA ILE A 9 43.53 28.61 -6.53
C ILE A 9 44.04 27.17 -6.53
N LEU A 10 43.16 26.16 -6.58
CA LEU A 10 43.55 24.79 -6.87
C LEU A 10 43.22 24.49 -8.34
N ALA A 11 44.27 24.25 -9.12
CA ALA A 11 44.24 24.12 -10.56
C ALA A 11 43.64 22.80 -11.03
N LEU A 12 42.86 22.88 -12.12
CA LEU A 12 42.45 21.77 -12.97
C LEU A 12 43.68 21.07 -13.58
N PHE A 13 43.68 19.74 -13.57
CA PHE A 13 44.44 18.91 -14.51
C PHE A 13 43.47 18.09 -15.37
N PRO A 14 43.38 18.35 -16.69
CA PRO A 14 42.67 17.48 -17.61
C PRO A 14 43.59 16.31 -18.00
N LEU A 15 43.16 15.08 -17.72
CA LEU A 15 43.77 13.87 -18.26
C LEU A 15 43.41 13.76 -19.75
N LEU A 16 44.28 14.29 -20.60
CA LEU A 16 44.34 14.00 -22.02
C LEU A 16 45.05 12.65 -22.21
N LEU A 17 44.28 11.58 -22.45
CA LEU A 17 44.81 10.32 -22.98
C LEU A 17 44.39 10.15 -24.45
N SER A 18 45.24 10.74 -25.30
CA SER A 18 45.78 10.20 -26.54
C SER A 18 44.94 9.18 -27.34
N CYS A 19 44.28 9.67 -28.37
CA CYS A 19 43.89 8.89 -29.55
C CYS A 19 45.14 8.31 -30.26
N LYS A 20 45.30 6.99 -30.24
CA LYS A 20 46.14 6.30 -31.24
C LYS A 20 45.25 5.82 -32.38
N LYS A 21 45.46 6.42 -33.57
CA LYS A 21 44.99 5.91 -34.85
C LYS A 21 45.93 4.81 -35.31
N GLU A 22 45.44 3.58 -35.42
CA GLU A 22 46.07 2.55 -36.24
C GLU A 22 45.30 2.42 -37.56
N LYS A 23 46.06 2.35 -38.66
CA LYS A 23 45.57 2.15 -40.03
C LYS A 23 45.47 0.64 -40.34
N PRO A 24 44.67 0.24 -41.34
CA PRO A 24 44.07 -1.08 -41.42
C PRO A 24 45.03 -2.12 -42.01
N ALA A 25 44.98 -3.33 -41.46
CA ALA A 25 45.54 -4.53 -42.08
C ALA A 25 44.43 -5.45 -42.58
N SER A 26 44.67 -6.00 -43.74
CA SER A 26 43.80 -6.75 -44.64
C SER A 26 43.22 -8.05 -44.07
N THR A 27 41.98 -8.29 -44.50
CA THR A 27 41.23 -9.56 -44.62
C THR A 27 42.06 -10.85 -44.57
N THR A 28 41.71 -11.71 -43.62
CA THR A 28 41.67 -13.16 -43.82
C THR A 28 40.48 -13.72 -43.06
N SER A 29 39.53 -14.29 -43.81
CA SER A 29 38.33 -14.93 -43.32
C SER A 29 38.67 -16.17 -42.49
N VAL A 30 38.40 -16.13 -41.19
CA VAL A 30 38.30 -17.32 -40.35
C VAL A 30 36.83 -17.50 -40.01
N GLU A 31 36.28 -18.62 -40.45
CA GLU A 31 34.89 -19.03 -40.21
C GLU A 31 34.51 -18.86 -38.74
N ALA A 32 33.51 -18.01 -38.51
CA ALA A 32 32.88 -17.89 -37.22
C ALA A 32 32.16 -19.21 -36.92
N LYS A 33 32.74 -20.04 -36.04
CA LYS A 33 31.97 -21.05 -35.32
C LYS A 33 30.94 -20.31 -34.50
N THR A 34 29.70 -20.33 -34.97
CA THR A 34 28.52 -19.88 -34.25
C THR A 34 28.46 -20.62 -32.92
N GLN A 35 28.94 -19.98 -31.85
CA GLN A 35 28.59 -20.38 -30.50
C GLN A 35 27.08 -20.25 -30.42
N LYS A 36 26.38 -21.38 -30.38
CA LYS A 36 25.02 -21.44 -29.85
C LYS A 36 25.11 -20.96 -28.42
N THR A 37 24.89 -19.67 -28.20
CA THR A 37 24.39 -19.19 -26.93
C THR A 37 23.01 -19.81 -26.79
N ASP A 38 22.93 -20.89 -26.01
CA ASP A 38 21.69 -21.30 -25.35
C ASP A 38 21.31 -20.17 -24.41
N SER A 39 20.77 -19.09 -24.99
CA SER A 39 20.00 -18.13 -24.25
C SER A 39 18.70 -18.83 -23.91
N ILE A 40 18.71 -19.50 -22.76
CA ILE A 40 17.48 -19.76 -22.03
C ILE A 40 16.92 -18.36 -21.77
N LYS A 41 16.01 -17.92 -22.64
CA LYS A 41 15.10 -16.84 -22.34
C LYS A 41 14.30 -17.34 -21.14
N VAL A 42 14.77 -17.03 -19.95
CA VAL A 42 13.92 -17.06 -18.77
C VAL A 42 12.82 -16.07 -19.10
N ASN A 43 11.65 -16.59 -19.49
CA ASN A 43 10.45 -15.77 -19.56
C ASN A 43 10.23 -15.30 -18.13
N GLU A 44 10.69 -14.07 -17.82
CA GLU A 44 10.25 -13.38 -16.62
C GLU A 44 8.72 -13.43 -16.65
N ILE A 45 8.15 -14.10 -15.66
CA ILE A 45 6.69 -14.17 -15.52
C ILE A 45 6.25 -12.74 -15.25
N GLU A 46 5.69 -12.12 -16.27
CA GLU A 46 5.20 -10.75 -16.19
C GLU A 46 4.08 -10.69 -15.15
N TYR A 47 4.29 -9.89 -14.10
CA TYR A 47 3.25 -9.65 -13.11
C TYR A 47 2.01 -9.04 -13.79
N GLN A 48 0.84 -9.58 -13.47
CA GLN A 48 -0.46 -9.04 -13.83
C GLN A 48 -1.24 -8.77 -12.55
N LEU A 49 -1.84 -7.57 -12.46
CA LEU A 49 -2.64 -7.18 -11.31
C LEU A 49 -3.89 -8.06 -11.21
N ASP A 50 -3.95 -8.86 -10.15
CA ASP A 50 -5.17 -9.53 -9.71
C ASP A 50 -5.73 -8.80 -8.48
N LYS A 51 -6.79 -8.02 -8.70
CA LYS A 51 -7.43 -7.17 -7.69
C LYS A 51 -7.96 -7.95 -6.49
N ASN A 52 -8.25 -9.25 -6.66
CA ASN A 52 -8.76 -10.10 -5.58
C ASN A 52 -7.66 -10.59 -4.64
N THR A 53 -6.39 -10.31 -4.98
CA THR A 53 -5.21 -10.76 -4.22
C THR A 53 -4.40 -9.59 -3.66
N VAL A 54 -4.98 -8.38 -3.71
CA VAL A 54 -4.38 -7.14 -3.19
C VAL A 54 -5.34 -6.52 -2.19
N PHE A 55 -4.78 -6.08 -1.06
CA PHE A 55 -5.55 -5.58 0.07
C PHE A 55 -4.95 -4.28 0.61
N GLY A 56 -5.80 -3.37 1.09
CA GLY A 56 -5.34 -2.17 1.79
C GLY A 56 -4.79 -2.51 3.18
N VAL A 57 -3.67 -1.89 3.54
CA VAL A 57 -3.02 -2.05 4.84
C VAL A 57 -2.97 -0.71 5.56
N TYR A 58 -3.38 -0.77 6.83
CA TYR A 58 -3.64 0.40 7.66
C TYR A 58 -3.05 0.17 9.06
N GLN A 59 -2.52 1.24 9.66
CA GLN A 59 -2.04 1.22 11.03
C GLN A 59 -3.20 1.58 11.96
N LEU A 60 -3.75 0.63 12.72
CA LEU A 60 -4.94 0.84 13.56
C LEU A 60 -4.61 1.40 14.96
N THR A 61 -3.42 1.06 15.49
CA THR A 61 -2.92 1.53 16.79
C THR A 61 -1.45 1.97 16.66
N ASP A 62 -0.79 2.32 17.76
CA ASP A 62 0.65 2.64 17.75
C ASP A 62 1.54 1.46 17.30
N LYS A 63 1.05 0.23 17.47
CA LYS A 63 1.78 -1.02 17.17
C LYS A 63 1.08 -1.94 16.17
N ASP A 64 -0.24 -1.84 16.03
CA ASP A 64 -1.03 -2.78 15.24
C ASP A 64 -1.22 -2.25 13.82
N ILE A 65 -0.79 -3.06 12.86
CA ILE A 65 -0.96 -2.84 11.43
C ILE A 65 -1.76 -4.01 10.89
N ALA A 66 -2.77 -3.76 10.07
CA ALA A 66 -3.67 -4.78 9.60
C ALA A 66 -4.04 -4.63 8.13
N ILE A 67 -4.28 -5.76 7.48
CA ILE A 67 -5.20 -5.79 6.34
C ILE A 67 -6.60 -5.54 6.90
N CYS A 68 -7.29 -4.55 6.36
CA CYS A 68 -8.64 -4.21 6.78
C CYS A 68 -9.62 -4.53 5.65
N MET A 69 -10.57 -5.41 5.94
CA MET A 69 -11.59 -5.87 5.00
C MET A 69 -12.93 -5.27 5.40
N PRO A 70 -13.51 -4.35 4.61
CA PRO A 70 -14.83 -3.81 4.90
C PRO A 70 -15.87 -4.92 4.84
N VAL A 71 -16.79 -4.92 5.79
CA VAL A 71 -17.93 -5.83 5.85
C VAL A 71 -19.16 -5.03 6.25
N GLN A 72 -20.31 -5.34 5.67
CA GLN A 72 -21.53 -4.59 5.91
C GLN A 72 -22.75 -5.50 5.84
N PHE A 73 -23.68 -5.30 6.78
CA PHE A 73 -24.95 -6.02 6.81
C PHE A 73 -25.77 -5.72 5.56
N GLY A 74 -26.33 -6.75 4.93
CA GLY A 74 -27.14 -6.60 3.73
C GLY A 74 -26.38 -6.18 2.45
N TYR A 75 -25.04 -6.12 2.49
CA TYR A 75 -24.20 -5.82 1.33
C TYR A 75 -23.44 -7.06 0.87
N ASP A 76 -24.06 -7.83 -0.02
CA ASP A 76 -23.52 -9.12 -0.52
C ASP A 76 -22.33 -8.96 -1.49
N ASP A 77 -22.12 -7.76 -2.04
CA ASP A 77 -21.02 -7.47 -2.98
C ASP A 77 -19.65 -7.38 -2.29
N LEU A 78 -19.63 -7.13 -0.98
CA LEU A 78 -18.39 -7.08 -0.20
C LEU A 78 -17.96 -8.49 0.22
N PRO A 79 -16.70 -8.87 -0.01
CA PRO A 79 -16.18 -10.16 0.41
C PRO A 79 -16.37 -10.35 1.92
N LEU A 80 -16.88 -11.51 2.31
CA LEU A 80 -17.11 -11.93 3.70
C LEU A 80 -18.30 -11.29 4.43
N SER A 81 -18.98 -10.25 3.89
CA SER A 81 -20.12 -9.60 4.55
C SER A 81 -21.20 -10.59 5.01
N LYS A 82 -21.66 -11.47 4.12
CA LYS A 82 -22.66 -12.48 4.46
C LYS A 82 -22.18 -13.44 5.56
N LYS A 83 -20.89 -13.79 5.56
CA LYS A 83 -20.32 -14.68 6.59
C LYS A 83 -20.20 -13.97 7.93
N TYR A 84 -19.78 -12.70 7.89
CA TYR A 84 -19.73 -11.79 9.03
C TYR A 84 -21.10 -11.61 9.66
N GLU A 85 -22.10 -11.21 8.88
CA GLU A 85 -23.48 -11.05 9.34
C GLU A 85 -24.03 -12.35 9.95
N ASN A 86 -23.84 -13.49 9.29
CA ASN A 86 -24.26 -14.78 9.83
C ASN A 86 -23.57 -15.15 11.15
N PHE A 87 -22.28 -14.82 11.29
CA PHE A 87 -21.54 -15.04 12.53
C PHE A 87 -22.12 -14.15 13.64
N LEU A 88 -22.32 -12.86 13.36
CA LEU A 88 -22.84 -11.90 14.33
C LEU A 88 -24.29 -12.18 14.75
N ALA A 89 -25.15 -12.59 13.82
CA ALA A 89 -26.54 -12.92 14.12
C ALA A 89 -26.66 -14.17 15.01
N LYS A 90 -25.80 -15.17 14.80
CA LYS A 90 -25.82 -16.44 15.56
C LYS A 90 -25.14 -16.31 16.92
N ASP A 91 -23.97 -15.70 16.98
CA ASP A 91 -23.23 -15.53 18.23
C ASP A 91 -23.71 -14.33 19.05
N SER A 92 -24.66 -13.56 18.51
CA SER A 92 -25.19 -12.30 19.04
C SER A 92 -24.03 -11.37 19.38
N LEU A 93 -23.65 -10.39 18.55
CA LEU A 93 -22.89 -9.26 19.07
C LEU A 93 -23.83 -8.46 19.98
N PRO A 94 -23.74 -8.61 21.31
CA PRO A 94 -24.91 -8.41 22.16
C PRO A 94 -25.29 -6.93 22.27
N TRP A 95 -24.32 -6.01 22.22
CA TRP A 95 -24.56 -4.60 22.50
C TRP A 95 -25.38 -3.84 21.44
N ILE A 96 -25.30 -4.20 20.15
CA ILE A 96 -26.14 -3.60 19.08
C ILE A 96 -27.63 -3.93 19.31
N TYR A 97 -27.90 -5.00 20.08
CA TYR A 97 -29.24 -5.45 20.43
C TYR A 97 -29.51 -5.45 21.96
N GLY A 98 -28.72 -4.71 22.76
CA GLY A 98 -28.93 -4.56 24.21
C GLY A 98 -28.75 -5.82 25.07
N LYS A 99 -27.97 -6.81 24.61
CA LYS A 99 -27.62 -8.05 25.32
C LYS A 99 -26.19 -8.00 25.89
N ASP A 100 -25.82 -8.94 26.76
CA ASP A 100 -24.48 -9.04 27.38
C ASP A 100 -23.41 -9.69 26.50
N MET A 101 -22.23 -9.04 26.33
CA MET A 101 -21.06 -9.52 25.61
C MET A 101 -20.44 -10.79 26.23
N LYS A 102 -20.83 -11.99 25.78
CA LYS A 102 -20.18 -13.25 26.18
C LYS A 102 -18.98 -13.56 25.29
N ASP A 103 -17.81 -13.78 25.88
CA ASP A 103 -16.54 -14.17 25.23
C ASP A 103 -15.87 -13.14 24.32
N TYR A 104 -16.36 -11.91 24.28
CA TYR A 104 -15.71 -10.79 23.59
C TYR A 104 -14.84 -9.99 24.56
N LYS A 105 -13.70 -9.49 24.07
CA LYS A 105 -12.81 -8.59 24.81
C LYS A 105 -12.53 -7.38 23.95
N TYR A 106 -12.47 -6.20 24.55
CA TYR A 106 -11.87 -5.07 23.86
C TYR A 106 -10.39 -5.35 23.64
N TYR A 107 -9.97 -5.34 22.38
CA TYR A 107 -8.58 -5.42 21.97
C TYR A 107 -7.90 -4.06 22.09
N ASP A 108 -8.61 -3.02 21.65
CA ASP A 108 -8.24 -1.62 21.84
C ASP A 108 -9.48 -0.75 22.04
N THR A 109 -9.37 0.25 22.91
CA THR A 109 -10.40 1.28 23.14
C THR A 109 -9.85 2.70 23.11
N LEU A 110 -8.55 2.87 22.90
CA LEU A 110 -7.84 4.14 23.08
C LEU A 110 -7.56 4.83 21.75
N SER A 111 -7.39 4.06 20.68
CA SER A 111 -7.30 4.55 19.30
C SER A 111 -8.65 5.03 18.80
N VAL A 112 -8.68 5.53 17.55
CA VAL A 112 -9.89 6.09 16.93
C VAL A 112 -11.04 5.09 16.98
N ASP A 113 -10.79 3.89 16.47
CA ASP A 113 -11.73 2.79 16.52
C ASP A 113 -11.62 1.95 17.78
N ARG A 114 -12.76 1.38 18.19
CA ARG A 114 -12.80 0.31 19.19
C ARG A 114 -12.65 -1.02 18.49
N LEU A 115 -11.55 -1.71 18.76
CA LEU A 115 -11.28 -3.04 18.22
C LEU A 115 -11.74 -4.12 19.19
N ILE A 116 -12.43 -5.12 18.68
CA ILE A 116 -13.01 -6.22 19.45
C ILE A 116 -12.31 -7.52 19.07
N TYR A 117 -11.97 -8.30 20.08
CA TYR A 117 -11.39 -9.62 19.94
C TYR A 117 -12.36 -10.69 20.45
N ASN A 118 -12.49 -11.77 19.66
CA ASN A 118 -13.16 -13.00 20.06
C ASN A 118 -12.43 -14.19 19.43
N LYS A 119 -12.14 -15.23 20.23
CA LYS A 119 -11.35 -16.38 19.75
C LYS A 119 -12.06 -17.16 18.65
N ARG A 120 -13.39 -17.35 18.76
CA ARG A 120 -14.19 -18.06 17.75
C ARG A 120 -14.25 -17.28 16.45
N PHE A 121 -14.42 -15.96 16.55
CA PHE A 121 -14.32 -15.05 15.41
C PHE A 121 -12.96 -15.20 14.71
N GLU A 122 -11.87 -15.12 15.48
CA GLU A 122 -10.52 -15.31 14.94
C GLU A 122 -10.36 -16.65 14.23
N ASP A 123 -10.79 -17.76 14.84
CA ASP A 123 -10.65 -19.10 14.26
C ASP A 123 -11.45 -19.32 12.97
N ILE A 124 -12.54 -18.58 12.79
CA ILE A 124 -13.36 -18.66 11.58
C ILE A 124 -12.77 -17.78 10.48
N PHE A 125 -12.51 -16.51 10.78
CA PHE A 125 -12.12 -15.54 9.75
C PHE A 125 -10.65 -15.66 9.35
N LYS A 126 -9.77 -16.13 10.24
CA LYS A 126 -8.37 -16.38 9.88
C LYS A 126 -8.22 -17.41 8.75
N LYS A 127 -9.17 -18.35 8.62
CA LYS A 127 -9.18 -19.38 7.56
C LYS A 127 -9.58 -18.86 6.19
N GLU A 128 -10.13 -17.65 6.13
CA GLU A 128 -10.51 -17.01 4.86
C GLU A 128 -9.32 -16.31 4.19
N MET A 129 -8.18 -16.23 4.89
CA MET A 129 -6.97 -15.55 4.45
C MET A 129 -5.82 -16.56 4.34
N LYS A 130 -4.81 -16.21 3.54
CA LYS A 130 -3.54 -16.94 3.49
C LYS A 130 -2.74 -16.74 4.77
N ASP A 131 -1.80 -17.64 5.02
CA ASP A 131 -0.93 -17.56 6.19
C ASP A 131 0.05 -16.38 6.13
N SER A 132 0.49 -16.01 4.92
CA SER A 132 1.42 -14.91 4.68
C SER A 132 1.10 -14.09 3.45
N TYR A 133 1.61 -12.85 3.46
CA TYR A 133 1.42 -11.82 2.43
C TYR A 133 2.71 -11.01 2.26
N PHE A 134 2.96 -10.54 1.04
CA PHE A 134 3.94 -9.50 0.78
C PHE A 134 3.34 -8.14 1.14
N VAL A 135 3.85 -7.50 2.18
CA VAL A 135 3.39 -6.18 2.65
C VAL A 135 4.33 -5.11 2.14
N TYR A 136 3.79 -4.21 1.32
CA TYR A 136 4.49 -3.11 0.69
C TYR A 136 4.28 -1.85 1.52
N GLY A 137 5.36 -1.19 1.88
CA GLY A 137 5.35 0.11 2.54
C GLY A 137 5.94 1.20 1.65
N THR A 138 6.15 2.39 2.22
CA THR A 138 6.68 3.56 1.51
C THR A 138 8.14 3.43 1.06
N GLN A 139 8.89 2.45 1.56
CA GLN A 139 10.33 2.32 1.28
C GLN A 139 10.74 0.98 0.68
N SER A 140 10.07 -0.10 1.07
CA SER A 140 10.36 -1.46 0.61
C SER A 140 9.16 -2.37 0.90
N PHE A 141 9.35 -3.68 0.81
CA PHE A 141 8.35 -4.68 1.19
C PHE A 141 8.96 -5.78 2.04
N GLN A 142 8.11 -6.51 2.75
CA GLN A 142 8.52 -7.69 3.51
C GLN A 142 7.39 -8.73 3.53
N GLU A 143 7.73 -10.00 3.72
CA GLU A 143 6.71 -11.02 3.97
C GLU A 143 6.22 -10.95 5.41
N CYS A 144 4.90 -10.86 5.58
CA CYS A 144 4.24 -10.81 6.88
C CYS A 144 3.22 -11.94 7.03
N LYS A 145 2.98 -12.37 8.26
CA LYS A 145 1.96 -13.33 8.68
C LYS A 145 0.86 -12.65 9.48
N ILE A 146 -0.34 -13.22 9.41
CA ILE A 146 -1.46 -12.82 10.26
C ILE A 146 -1.25 -13.37 11.68
N LYS A 147 -0.97 -12.46 12.61
CA LYS A 147 -0.82 -12.75 14.04
C LYS A 147 -2.16 -12.94 14.72
N ARG A 148 -3.13 -12.08 14.40
CA ARG A 148 -4.43 -12.03 15.06
C ARG A 148 -5.50 -11.54 14.10
N VAL A 149 -6.74 -11.94 14.36
CA VAL A 149 -7.92 -11.33 13.73
C VAL A 149 -8.75 -10.66 14.80
N VAL A 150 -9.05 -9.38 14.58
CA VAL A 150 -9.97 -8.56 15.37
C VAL A 150 -10.97 -7.94 14.41
N PHE A 151 -12.00 -7.28 14.93
CA PHE A 151 -12.95 -6.55 14.11
C PHE A 151 -13.38 -5.27 14.80
N GLN A 152 -13.81 -4.32 14.00
CA GLN A 152 -14.52 -3.13 14.43
C GLN A 152 -15.98 -3.31 14.04
N SER A 153 -16.88 -2.87 14.92
CA SER A 153 -18.30 -2.82 14.60
C SER A 153 -18.92 -1.55 15.16
N THR A 154 -19.73 -0.87 14.35
CA THR A 154 -20.39 0.38 14.70
C THR A 154 -21.87 0.35 14.34
N GLU A 155 -22.64 1.22 15.01
CA GLU A 155 -24.08 1.39 14.76
C GLU A 155 -24.38 1.87 13.33
N CYS A 156 -23.39 2.43 12.64
CA CYS A 156 -23.51 2.92 11.26
C CYS A 156 -23.20 1.87 10.18
N GLY A 157 -22.83 0.64 10.56
CA GLY A 157 -22.62 -0.45 9.62
C GLY A 157 -21.37 -0.34 8.74
N ASN A 158 -20.46 0.60 9.03
CA ASN A 158 -19.13 0.70 8.43
C ASN A 158 -18.15 -0.23 9.15
N ASP A 159 -18.51 -1.51 9.23
CA ASP A 159 -17.76 -2.51 9.98
C ASP A 159 -16.54 -2.97 9.15
N TYR A 160 -15.52 -3.47 9.83
CA TYR A 160 -14.39 -4.10 9.15
C TYR A 160 -13.76 -5.21 9.98
N ILE A 161 -13.22 -6.19 9.26
CA ILE A 161 -12.37 -7.24 9.82
C ILE A 161 -10.91 -6.82 9.67
N ALA A 162 -10.17 -6.81 10.78
CA ALA A 162 -8.77 -6.44 10.81
C ALA A 162 -7.88 -7.66 11.07
N TYR A 163 -7.08 -8.01 10.07
CA TYR A 163 -6.09 -9.08 10.14
C TYR A 163 -4.74 -8.48 10.52
N ILE A 164 -4.42 -8.49 11.82
CA ILE A 164 -3.19 -7.92 12.39
C ILE A 164 -1.97 -8.66 11.87
N LEU A 165 -1.04 -7.92 11.26
CA LEU A 165 0.18 -8.40 10.64
C LEU A 165 1.40 -8.19 11.56
N ASN A 166 2.44 -8.99 11.38
CA ASN A 166 3.73 -8.85 12.08
C ASN A 166 4.71 -7.90 11.37
N VAL A 167 4.24 -6.72 10.98
CA VAL A 167 5.04 -5.76 10.21
C VAL A 167 6.15 -5.12 11.04
N ASP A 168 7.37 -5.08 10.48
CA ASP A 168 8.46 -4.21 10.94
C ASP A 168 8.50 -2.92 10.10
N LYS A 169 8.03 -1.81 10.68
CA LYS A 169 8.03 -0.49 10.01
C LYS A 169 9.43 0.07 9.78
N SER A 170 10.43 -0.37 10.54
CA SER A 170 11.80 0.11 10.35
C SER A 170 12.41 -0.37 9.03
N GLN A 171 11.88 -1.47 8.48
CA GLN A 171 12.32 -2.04 7.20
C GLN A 171 11.57 -1.46 6.00
N ILE A 172 10.24 -1.35 6.10
CA ILE A 172 9.37 -1.02 4.95
C ILE A 172 8.82 0.41 4.95
N GLY A 173 9.03 1.16 6.03
CA GLY A 173 8.38 2.45 6.24
C GLY A 173 6.92 2.31 6.66
N HIS A 174 6.05 3.17 6.13
CA HIS A 174 4.61 3.10 6.39
C HIS A 174 3.96 2.04 5.51
N PRO A 175 3.25 1.04 6.06
CA PRO A 175 2.63 -0.04 5.29
C PRO A 175 1.40 0.46 4.53
N LEU A 176 1.23 0.01 3.29
CA LEU A 176 0.25 0.53 2.35
C LEU A 176 -0.65 -0.54 1.77
N ILE A 177 -0.08 -1.59 1.18
CA ILE A 177 -0.86 -2.71 0.64
C ILE A 177 -0.24 -4.04 1.05
N ALA A 178 -1.05 -5.10 1.00
CA ALA A 178 -0.61 -6.48 1.06
C ALA A 178 -0.99 -7.16 -0.24
N SER A 179 -0.15 -8.09 -0.71
CA SER A 179 -0.48 -8.95 -1.84
C SER A 179 -0.12 -10.41 -1.55
N GLU A 180 -0.93 -11.32 -2.10
CA GLU A 180 -0.65 -12.75 -2.04
C GLU A 180 0.52 -13.19 -2.94
N LYS A 181 0.89 -12.36 -3.90
CA LYS A 181 1.99 -12.60 -4.85
C LYS A 181 2.98 -11.45 -4.78
N GLU A 182 4.25 -11.75 -4.99
CA GLU A 182 5.25 -10.71 -5.08
C GLU A 182 4.98 -9.82 -6.31
N ILE A 183 4.85 -8.53 -6.06
CA ILE A 183 4.84 -7.46 -7.04
C ILE A 183 6.26 -6.89 -7.13
N PRO A 184 6.92 -6.93 -8.30
CA PRO A 184 8.27 -6.40 -8.47
C PRO A 184 8.25 -4.86 -8.59
N LEU A 185 7.86 -4.19 -7.50
CA LEU A 185 7.78 -2.74 -7.42
C LEU A 185 9.17 -2.11 -7.46
N LYS A 186 9.27 -1.02 -8.21
CA LYS A 186 10.38 -0.07 -8.15
C LYS A 186 10.00 1.08 -7.24
N TYR A 187 10.90 1.42 -6.34
CA TYR A 187 10.80 2.57 -5.44
C TYR A 187 11.70 3.66 -6.00
N GLU A 188 11.12 4.62 -6.72
CA GLU A 188 11.86 5.75 -7.26
C GLU A 188 11.68 7.01 -6.39
N ASN A 189 12.64 7.93 -6.48
CA ASN A 189 12.66 9.14 -5.65
C ASN A 189 11.92 10.34 -6.26
N ASP A 190 11.46 10.26 -7.52
CA ASP A 190 10.79 11.39 -8.19
C ASP A 190 9.61 10.95 -9.06
N TYR A 191 8.41 11.07 -8.49
CA TYR A 191 7.13 10.86 -9.19
C TYR A 191 6.36 12.17 -9.41
N LYS A 192 6.99 13.35 -9.39
CA LYS A 192 6.27 14.65 -9.40
C LYS A 192 5.24 14.80 -10.52
N GLU A 193 5.64 14.53 -11.76
CA GLU A 193 4.73 14.64 -12.92
C GLU A 193 3.64 13.56 -12.92
N ILE A 194 3.98 12.36 -12.44
CA ILE A 194 3.00 11.27 -12.31
C ILE A 194 1.98 11.61 -11.22
N ASN A 195 2.41 12.11 -10.07
CA ASN A 195 1.54 12.56 -8.98
C ASN A 195 0.56 13.63 -9.46
N LYS A 196 1.03 14.61 -10.25
CA LYS A 196 0.16 15.64 -10.85
C LYS A 196 -0.89 15.03 -11.78
N THR A 197 -0.49 14.04 -12.58
CA THR A 197 -1.37 13.33 -13.51
C THR A 197 -2.43 12.53 -12.76
N ILE A 198 -2.02 11.71 -11.79
CA ILE A 198 -2.93 10.90 -10.97
C ILE A 198 -3.87 11.78 -10.18
N LYS A 199 -3.38 12.82 -9.50
CA LYS A 199 -4.22 13.76 -8.74
C LYS A 199 -5.35 14.32 -9.59
N LYS A 200 -5.04 14.74 -10.83
CA LYS A 200 -6.05 15.29 -11.75
C LYS A 200 -7.15 14.27 -12.11
N SER A 201 -6.79 13.00 -12.25
CA SER A 201 -7.76 11.93 -12.50
C SER A 201 -8.56 11.55 -11.25
N ALA A 202 -7.86 11.30 -10.14
CA ALA A 202 -8.42 10.75 -8.91
C ALA A 202 -9.29 11.75 -8.12
N ALA A 203 -9.04 13.05 -8.27
CA ALA A 203 -9.76 14.09 -7.51
C ALA A 203 -11.29 14.07 -7.70
N LYS A 204 -11.81 13.53 -8.81
CA LYS A 204 -13.25 13.48 -9.08
C LYS A 204 -13.99 12.36 -8.35
N GLU A 205 -13.27 11.31 -7.96
CA GLU A 205 -13.84 10.07 -7.42
C GLU A 205 -13.54 9.90 -5.93
N SER A 206 -12.68 10.74 -5.35
CA SER A 206 -12.23 10.64 -3.95
C SER A 206 -13.31 11.07 -2.95
N THR A 207 -13.59 10.21 -1.97
CA THR A 207 -14.46 10.53 -0.82
C THR A 207 -13.88 11.65 0.02
N GLU A 208 -12.55 11.72 0.21
CA GLU A 208 -11.89 12.83 0.92
C GLU A 208 -12.18 14.19 0.28
N ASN A 209 -12.29 14.28 -1.05
CA ASN A 209 -12.69 15.54 -1.69
C ASN A 209 -14.19 15.84 -1.55
N ASN A 210 -15.03 14.80 -1.54
CA ASN A 210 -16.47 14.94 -1.50
C ASN A 210 -17.01 15.22 -0.09
N TYR A 211 -16.38 14.62 0.92
CA TYR A 211 -16.84 14.59 2.31
C TYR A 211 -15.75 14.91 3.33
N GLY A 212 -14.47 14.83 2.93
CA GLY A 212 -13.33 15.12 3.79
C GLY A 212 -13.01 16.61 3.95
N PHE A 213 -11.84 16.91 4.50
CA PHE A 213 -11.38 18.30 4.68
C PHE A 213 -10.77 18.90 3.41
N GLY A 214 -10.96 18.26 2.24
CA GLY A 214 -10.82 18.88 0.93
C GLY A 214 -9.38 19.05 0.42
N ASN A 215 -8.43 18.23 0.86
CA ASN A 215 -7.03 18.30 0.40
C ASN A 215 -6.49 16.95 -0.10
N TYR A 216 -7.31 16.20 -0.83
CA TYR A 216 -6.89 14.93 -1.41
C TYR A 216 -5.70 15.13 -2.36
N ASN A 217 -4.59 14.49 -2.03
CA ASN A 217 -3.32 14.61 -2.73
C ASN A 217 -2.57 13.28 -2.68
N PRO A 218 -2.97 12.29 -3.51
CA PRO A 218 -2.37 10.97 -3.49
C PRO A 218 -0.92 11.05 -3.96
N LEU A 219 -0.06 10.26 -3.33
CA LEU A 219 1.36 10.16 -3.61
C LEU A 219 1.69 8.75 -4.11
N VAL A 220 2.40 8.68 -5.24
CA VAL A 220 3.03 7.45 -5.72
C VAL A 220 4.19 7.09 -4.81
N TYR A 221 4.22 5.83 -4.36
CA TYR A 221 5.33 5.27 -3.58
C TYR A 221 6.12 4.21 -4.35
N GLY A 222 5.53 3.64 -5.40
CA GLY A 222 6.21 2.67 -6.25
C GLY A 222 5.44 2.40 -7.54
N ASN A 223 6.12 1.78 -8.49
CA ASN A 223 5.53 1.42 -9.77
C ASN A 223 6.05 0.08 -10.30
N TYR A 224 5.26 -0.54 -11.17
CA TYR A 224 5.68 -1.65 -12.00
C TYR A 224 5.16 -1.42 -13.42
N LYS A 225 6.08 -1.22 -14.37
CA LYS A 225 5.75 -0.79 -15.74
C LYS A 225 4.85 0.47 -15.71
N ASN A 226 3.65 0.39 -16.28
CA ASN A 226 2.66 1.47 -16.33
C ASN A 226 1.68 1.45 -15.14
N LEU A 227 1.84 0.53 -14.18
CA LEU A 227 1.09 0.51 -12.93
C LEU A 227 1.78 1.37 -11.88
N TYR A 228 1.04 2.29 -11.27
CA TYR A 228 1.51 3.20 -10.24
C TYR A 228 0.69 3.00 -8.98
N PHE A 229 1.40 2.74 -7.89
CA PHE A 229 0.81 2.44 -6.60
C PHE A 229 0.87 3.70 -5.75
N THR A 230 -0.28 4.09 -5.21
CA THR A 230 -0.45 5.37 -4.52
C THR A 230 -1.06 5.20 -3.15
N TYR A 231 -0.85 6.21 -2.32
CA TYR A 231 -1.55 6.36 -1.04
C TYR A 231 -1.94 7.82 -0.81
N TYR A 232 -3.02 8.01 -0.08
CA TYR A 232 -3.36 9.26 0.58
C TYR A 232 -3.55 8.94 2.07
N ASP A 233 -2.58 9.34 2.90
CA ASP A 233 -2.59 9.12 4.34
C ASP A 233 -1.52 10.03 4.98
N ASP A 234 -1.83 10.65 6.10
CA ASP A 234 -0.86 11.40 6.91
C ASP A 234 -0.21 10.54 8.02
N PHE A 235 -0.65 9.28 8.14
CA PHE A 235 -0.25 8.26 9.10
C PHE A 235 -0.39 8.71 10.54
N LYS A 236 -1.40 9.52 10.84
CA LYS A 236 -1.65 10.06 12.18
C LYS A 236 -2.99 9.63 12.75
N TRP A 237 -3.93 9.19 11.91
CA TRP A 237 -5.31 8.91 12.28
C TRP A 237 -5.43 7.88 13.42
N TYR A 238 -4.56 6.88 13.56
CA TYR A 238 -4.65 5.89 14.65
C TYR A 238 -4.60 6.48 16.07
N ASN A 239 -4.14 7.73 16.21
CA ASN A 239 -4.09 8.45 17.47
C ASN A 239 -5.03 9.65 17.43
N LYS A 240 -6.11 9.63 18.25
CA LYS A 240 -7.09 10.72 18.37
C LYS A 240 -6.49 12.11 18.64
N LYS A 241 -5.31 12.18 19.26
CA LYS A 241 -4.66 13.43 19.68
C LYS A 241 -3.63 13.95 18.66
N SER A 242 -3.43 13.27 17.54
CA SER A 242 -2.37 13.59 16.57
C SER A 242 -2.69 14.78 15.66
N GLY A 243 -3.96 15.21 15.62
CA GLY A 243 -4.43 16.24 14.70
C GLY A 243 -4.36 15.80 13.24
N SER A 244 -4.75 14.54 12.96
CA SER A 244 -4.91 14.03 11.58
C SER A 244 -5.82 14.95 10.77
N ASN A 245 -5.39 15.29 9.56
CA ASN A 245 -6.23 16.02 8.58
C ASN A 245 -6.75 15.09 7.48
N CYS A 246 -6.34 13.82 7.48
CA CYS A 246 -6.87 12.78 6.61
C CYS A 246 -8.08 12.15 7.30
N GLN A 247 -9.25 12.17 6.65
CA GLN A 247 -10.45 11.50 7.13
C GLN A 247 -10.64 10.13 6.50
N PHE A 248 -10.31 10.01 5.22
CA PHE A 248 -10.46 8.79 4.44
C PHE A 248 -9.11 8.35 3.88
N PRO A 249 -8.28 7.65 4.68
CA PRO A 249 -7.02 7.12 4.17
C PRO A 249 -7.27 6.13 3.04
N GLU A 250 -6.56 6.33 1.93
CA GLU A 250 -6.76 5.57 0.70
C GLU A 250 -5.46 4.93 0.23
N ARG A 251 -5.59 3.75 -0.38
CA ARG A 251 -4.57 3.03 -1.14
C ARG A 251 -5.16 2.80 -2.52
N ALA A 252 -4.40 3.05 -3.58
CA ALA A 252 -4.91 2.86 -4.92
C ALA A 252 -3.84 2.42 -5.91
N ILE A 253 -4.28 1.83 -7.01
CA ILE A 253 -3.44 1.41 -8.12
C ILE A 253 -4.01 2.03 -9.38
N PHE A 254 -3.17 2.82 -10.06
CA PHE A 254 -3.49 3.47 -11.31
C PHE A 254 -2.71 2.84 -12.45
N GLU A 255 -3.34 2.75 -13.60
CA GLU A 255 -2.66 2.47 -14.86
C GLU A 255 -2.55 3.75 -15.68
N LEU A 256 -1.36 4.03 -16.22
CA LEU A 256 -1.19 5.04 -17.26
C LEU A 256 -1.33 4.40 -18.65
N ASP A 257 -2.21 4.96 -19.47
CA ASP A 257 -2.29 4.62 -20.88
C ASP A 257 -1.13 5.24 -21.68
N SER A 258 -1.00 4.85 -22.96
CA SER A 258 0.03 5.39 -23.86
C SER A 258 -0.08 6.90 -24.15
N LYS A 259 -1.20 7.53 -23.77
CA LYS A 259 -1.45 8.96 -23.89
C LYS A 259 -1.23 9.71 -22.56
N GLY A 260 -0.75 9.00 -21.52
CA GLY A 260 -0.50 9.56 -20.20
C GLY A 260 -1.77 9.83 -19.39
N LYS A 261 -2.91 9.22 -19.73
CA LYS A 261 -4.12 9.30 -18.88
C LYS A 261 -4.07 8.25 -17.79
N ALA A 262 -4.32 8.66 -16.56
CA ALA A 262 -4.45 7.76 -15.42
C ALA A 262 -5.86 7.23 -15.30
N LYS A 263 -5.98 5.90 -15.20
CA LYS A 263 -7.20 5.16 -14.88
C LYS A 263 -7.00 4.43 -13.55
N MET A 264 -7.91 4.62 -12.60
CA MET A 264 -7.90 3.83 -11.36
C MET A 264 -8.29 2.39 -11.70
N LEU A 265 -7.46 1.43 -11.31
CA LEU A 265 -7.75 0.00 -11.44
C LEU A 265 -8.30 -0.57 -10.15
N TRP A 266 -7.79 -0.13 -9.01
CA TRP A 266 -8.16 -0.64 -7.70
C TRP A 266 -7.98 0.47 -6.68
N SER A 267 -8.86 0.49 -5.69
CA SER A 267 -8.71 1.30 -4.49
C SER A 267 -9.20 0.53 -3.28
N SER A 268 -8.62 0.88 -2.14
CA SER A 268 -9.10 0.56 -0.81
C SER A 268 -9.10 1.88 -0.07
N GLU A 269 -10.28 2.31 0.33
CA GLU A 269 -10.49 3.46 1.18
C GLU A 269 -11.12 2.96 2.48
N MET A 270 -10.82 3.62 3.59
CA MET A 270 -11.51 3.34 4.83
C MET A 270 -11.97 4.61 5.52
N ASP A 271 -13.19 4.57 6.05
CA ASP A 271 -13.63 5.51 7.09
C ASP A 271 -13.17 4.98 8.45
N LEU A 272 -12.01 5.45 8.88
CA LEU A 272 -11.41 5.09 10.17
C LEU A 272 -11.68 6.15 11.23
N LEU A 273 -12.45 7.20 10.92
CA LEU A 273 -12.84 8.24 11.87
C LEU A 273 -14.20 7.96 12.50
N GLY A 274 -14.94 6.97 12.00
CA GLY A 274 -16.25 6.61 12.52
C GLY A 274 -17.19 7.79 12.42
N LEU A 275 -17.20 8.46 11.27
CA LEU A 275 -18.11 9.57 11.06
C LEU A 275 -19.53 9.09 11.37
N PRO A 276 -20.26 9.77 12.28
CA PRO A 276 -21.63 9.42 12.56
C PRO A 276 -22.42 9.54 11.25
N CYS A 277 -23.35 8.61 11.05
CA CYS A 277 -24.27 8.59 9.93
C CYS A 277 -24.82 10.02 9.67
N LEU A 278 -24.66 10.54 8.45
CA LEU A 278 -25.26 11.80 8.01
C LEU A 278 -26.78 11.68 7.87
#